data_AF-I0Z807-F1
#
_entry.id   AF-I0Z807-F1
#
_cell.length_a   1.000
_cell.length_b   1.000
_cell.length_c   1.000
_cell.angle_alpha   90.00
_cell.angle_beta   90.00
_cell.angle_gamma   90.00
#
_symmetry.space_group_name_H-M   'P 1'
#
loop_
_entity.id
_entity.type
_entity.pdbx_description
1 polymer ?
#
loop_
_entity_poly.entity_id
_entity_poly.type
_entity_poly.pdbx_seq_one_letter_code
_entity_poly.pdbx_strand_id
1 'polypeptide(L)'
;MEALEMPASESGIFLQFKFLVDGQWATSPVEPITGDGKELIPLRLSPESGDFQLSCGLPMTVELPPAFHIFYATGWEIPILHMRALNADGSPQTPGWREVPMQNTASRARPSGGWWKTAVIPARGDLAEGTPQLEFYVSNGSGDEVSDLDGTMVGDGAEADAATLEFCAYWEDNAALSGGVLVYNTGRSLGQFLGLWQSKAGALALPDVLITAVGTKIFLLDVKLQDRSRADGQMWKQDTQWARILDEGWDLGRVKQVAEETIGAVGPSCAQWLDDGSEHPHRIALSVRQDRVHEVSERLKEGFLQRDVRIIVSGTGDWRYMDCVSIRGGKLEALERVRTLFSVPRDRCVAAGDSGNDILMLEGANPAIVVGNAQPTLVDWLVVQPQNDRIVFTSAEIARGILEGMSRHGLY
;
A
#
# COMPACT_ATOMS: atom_id res chain seq x y z
N MET A 1 -22.90 -61.95 26.19
CA MET A 1 -22.40 -61.04 27.23
C MET A 1 -21.33 -60.23 26.56
N GLU A 2 -21.71 -59.06 26.08
CA GLU A 2 -21.43 -57.75 26.72
C GLU A 2 -20.08 -57.22 26.20
N ALA A 3 -19.92 -55.96 25.83
CA ALA A 3 -20.66 -54.79 26.27
C ALA A 3 -20.83 -53.73 25.15
N LEU A 4 -21.86 -52.92 25.37
CA LEU A 4 -22.13 -51.59 24.79
C LEU A 4 -21.17 -50.52 25.36
N GLU A 5 -21.27 -49.30 24.78
CA GLU A 5 -20.81 -47.96 25.27
C GLU A 5 -19.33 -47.58 25.02
N MET A 6 -18.91 -46.39 24.55
CA MET A 6 -19.48 -45.03 24.39
C MET A 6 -18.69 -44.21 23.29
N PRO A 7 -19.09 -42.98 22.89
CA PRO A 7 -18.71 -42.31 21.62
C PRO A 7 -17.64 -41.19 21.68
N ALA A 8 -17.04 -40.93 20.50
CA ALA A 8 -16.54 -39.69 19.87
C ALA A 8 -15.73 -38.59 20.60
N SER A 9 -14.66 -38.18 19.88
CA SER A 9 -13.84 -36.93 19.93
C SER A 9 -12.88 -36.79 21.13
N GLU A 10 -11.63 -36.37 20.93
CA GLU A 10 -11.22 -34.95 20.84
C GLU A 10 -10.02 -34.79 19.88
N SER A 11 -10.30 -34.36 18.66
CA SER A 11 -10.05 -32.98 18.18
C SER A 11 -8.61 -32.75 17.67
N GLY A 12 -8.24 -33.50 16.62
CA GLY A 12 -7.43 -32.88 15.58
C GLY A 12 -8.21 -31.67 15.07
N ILE A 13 -7.77 -30.47 15.43
CA ILE A 13 -8.41 -29.22 15.02
C ILE A 13 -8.26 -29.14 13.50
N PHE A 14 -9.31 -29.47 12.75
CA PHE A 14 -9.36 -29.23 11.32
C PHE A 14 -9.62 -27.74 11.10
N LEU A 15 -8.54 -26.97 10.93
CA LEU A 15 -8.63 -25.55 10.60
C LEU A 15 -9.00 -25.41 9.12
N GLN A 16 -10.22 -24.96 8.86
CA GLN A 16 -10.64 -24.55 7.53
C GLN A 16 -10.30 -23.07 7.36
N PHE A 17 -9.26 -22.77 6.59
CA PHE A 17 -8.86 -21.39 6.30
C PHE A 17 -9.26 -20.99 4.88
N LYS A 18 -9.68 -19.73 4.75
CA LYS A 18 -9.89 -19.06 3.47
C LYS A 18 -8.68 -18.18 3.17
N PHE A 19 -8.18 -18.26 1.95
CA PHE A 19 -7.07 -17.43 1.47
C PHE A 19 -7.45 -16.79 0.14
N LEU A 20 -6.88 -15.63 -0.14
CA LEU A 20 -7.17 -14.88 -1.35
C LEU A 20 -6.20 -15.29 -2.47
N VAL A 21 -6.73 -15.76 -3.60
CA VAL A 21 -5.99 -16.07 -4.83
C VAL A 21 -6.59 -15.22 -5.94
N ASP A 22 -5.80 -14.33 -6.53
CA ASP A 22 -6.22 -13.47 -7.66
C ASP A 22 -7.54 -12.71 -7.38
N GLY A 23 -7.69 -12.20 -6.16
CA GLY A 23 -8.89 -11.47 -5.73
C GLY A 23 -10.11 -12.34 -5.42
N GLN A 24 -9.98 -13.67 -5.44
CA GLN A 24 -11.04 -14.61 -5.10
C GLN A 24 -10.71 -15.42 -3.84
N TRP A 25 -11.69 -15.59 -2.95
CA TRP A 25 -11.52 -16.37 -1.72
C TRP A 25 -11.61 -17.87 -2.00
N ALA A 26 -10.54 -18.61 -1.69
CA ALA A 26 -10.42 -20.06 -1.83
C ALA A 26 -10.24 -20.75 -0.46
N THR A 27 -10.70 -22.01 -0.32
CA THR A 27 -10.59 -22.80 0.91
C THR A 27 -9.41 -23.77 0.83
N SER A 28 -8.67 -23.97 1.93
CA SER A 28 -7.55 -24.93 1.96
C SER A 28 -7.96 -26.38 1.66
N PRO A 29 -7.14 -27.15 0.91
CA PRO A 29 -7.25 -28.61 0.86
C PRO A 29 -6.94 -29.24 2.23
N VAL A 30 -7.49 -30.44 2.47
CA VAL A 30 -7.73 -31.03 3.81
C VAL A 30 -6.62 -32.01 4.29
N GLU A 31 -5.55 -32.27 3.52
CA GLU A 31 -4.57 -33.31 3.88
C GLU A 31 -3.18 -32.78 4.32
N PRO A 32 -2.55 -33.34 5.38
CA PRO A 32 -1.27 -32.91 5.90
C PRO A 32 -0.05 -33.48 5.14
N ILE A 33 0.98 -32.66 4.95
CA ILE A 33 2.31 -33.08 4.42
C ILE A 33 3.22 -33.41 5.61
N THR A 34 3.65 -34.66 5.73
CA THR A 34 4.62 -35.11 6.75
C THR A 34 6.06 -35.09 6.20
N GLY A 35 7.04 -34.80 7.06
CA GLY A 35 8.46 -34.87 6.75
C GLY A 35 9.32 -34.93 8.02
N ASP A 36 9.76 -36.13 8.36
CA ASP A 36 10.50 -36.50 9.57
C ASP A 36 11.97 -36.00 9.62
N GLY A 37 12.47 -35.78 10.85
CA GLY A 37 13.86 -36.14 11.19
C GLY A 37 14.64 -35.18 12.10
N LYS A 38 14.53 -35.34 13.43
CA LYS A 38 15.63 -35.68 14.38
C LYS A 38 15.18 -35.61 15.86
N GLU A 39 15.72 -36.53 16.66
CA GLU A 39 15.27 -37.01 17.99
C GLU A 39 15.34 -36.01 19.16
N LEU A 40 14.47 -36.24 20.16
CA LEU A 40 14.29 -35.48 21.41
C LEU A 40 15.08 -36.10 22.59
N ILE A 41 15.63 -35.25 23.46
CA ILE A 41 16.10 -35.62 24.82
C ILE A 41 14.87 -35.66 25.75
N PRO A 42 14.65 -36.70 26.59
CA PRO A 42 13.41 -36.84 27.34
C PRO A 42 13.40 -35.95 28.60
N LEU A 43 12.48 -34.98 28.65
CA LEU A 43 12.03 -34.32 29.87
C LEU A 43 10.92 -35.19 30.51
N ARG A 44 11.10 -35.61 31.77
CA ARG A 44 10.04 -36.31 32.53
C ARG A 44 9.16 -35.30 33.26
N LEU A 45 7.84 -35.49 33.14
CA LEU A 45 6.80 -34.72 33.84
C LEU A 45 6.59 -35.26 35.26
N SER A 46 6.38 -34.36 36.22
CA SER A 46 5.76 -34.67 37.51
C SER A 46 4.34 -34.08 37.53
N PRO A 47 3.29 -34.80 37.98
CA PRO A 47 1.91 -34.43 37.69
C PRO A 47 1.30 -33.32 38.57
N GLU A 48 2.00 -32.81 39.59
CA GLU A 48 1.31 -32.14 40.72
C GLU A 48 1.67 -30.67 40.99
N SER A 49 2.34 -29.94 40.10
CA SER A 49 2.55 -28.48 40.37
C SER A 49 2.60 -27.52 39.19
N GLY A 50 2.39 -27.94 37.94
CA GLY A 50 2.26 -27.01 36.81
C GLY A 50 3.48 -26.12 36.49
N ASP A 51 4.56 -26.19 37.26
CA ASP A 51 5.78 -25.43 37.08
C ASP A 51 6.86 -26.27 36.39
N PHE A 52 7.40 -25.74 35.29
CA PHE A 52 8.56 -26.29 34.60
C PHE A 52 9.84 -25.79 35.30
N GLN A 53 10.55 -26.65 36.04
CA GLN A 53 11.92 -26.34 36.44
C GLN A 53 12.93 -26.94 35.47
N LEU A 54 13.46 -26.09 34.59
CA LEU A 54 14.71 -26.32 33.86
C LEU A 54 15.84 -25.61 34.63
N SER A 55 16.60 -26.39 35.42
CA SER A 55 17.86 -25.93 35.98
C SER A 55 18.94 -25.99 34.90
N CYS A 56 19.11 -24.90 34.15
CA CYS A 56 20.34 -24.64 33.41
C CYS A 56 20.79 -23.21 33.70
N GLY A 57 22.04 -23.04 34.12
CA GLY A 57 22.61 -21.76 34.58
C GLY A 57 22.91 -20.75 33.47
N LEU A 58 22.12 -20.75 32.39
CA LEU A 58 22.16 -19.79 31.28
C LEU A 58 20.72 -19.49 30.83
N PRO A 59 20.37 -18.25 30.49
CA PRO A 59 19.02 -17.91 30.02
C PRO A 59 18.69 -18.69 28.74
N MET A 60 17.68 -19.55 28.78
CA MET A 60 17.19 -20.31 27.64
C MET A 60 15.75 -19.86 27.34
N THR A 61 15.51 -19.37 26.12
CA THR A 61 14.18 -18.97 25.65
C THR A 61 13.41 -20.22 25.23
N VAL A 62 12.26 -20.49 25.85
CA VAL A 62 11.37 -21.60 25.47
C VAL A 62 10.38 -21.09 24.44
N GLU A 63 10.50 -21.52 23.18
CA GLU A 63 9.52 -21.26 22.13
C GLU A 63 8.32 -22.24 22.28
N LEU A 64 7.11 -21.70 22.39
CA LEU A 64 5.87 -22.50 22.40
C LEU A 64 5.65 -23.16 21.03
N PRO A 65 4.96 -24.32 20.95
CA PRO A 65 4.69 -24.97 19.67
C PRO A 65 3.86 -24.06 18.74
N PRO A 66 4.20 -23.97 17.45
CA PRO A 66 3.46 -23.17 16.47
C PRO A 66 2.07 -23.79 16.22
N ALA A 67 1.04 -22.94 16.10
CA ALA A 67 -0.30 -23.33 15.67
C ALA A 67 -0.32 -23.65 14.17
N PHE A 68 0.34 -22.81 13.35
CA PHE A 68 0.54 -23.03 11.91
C PHE A 68 1.59 -22.06 11.33
N HIS A 69 2.03 -22.34 10.10
CA HIS A 69 2.95 -21.53 9.31
C HIS A 69 2.25 -21.02 8.06
N ILE A 70 2.28 -19.72 7.81
CA ILE A 70 1.89 -19.14 6.51
C ILE A 70 3.15 -18.96 5.67
N PHE A 71 3.11 -19.38 4.40
CA PHE A 71 4.11 -19.09 3.39
C PHE A 71 3.50 -18.21 2.31
N TYR A 72 4.14 -17.09 2.00
CA TYR A 72 3.66 -16.13 1.00
C TYR A 72 4.82 -15.70 0.10
N ALA A 73 4.67 -15.85 -1.21
CA ALA A 73 5.68 -15.42 -2.18
C ALA A 73 5.37 -13.99 -2.61
N THR A 74 6.28 -13.07 -2.33
CA THR A 74 6.12 -11.65 -2.65
C THR A 74 7.45 -10.92 -2.76
N GLY A 75 7.53 -9.90 -3.61
CA GLY A 75 8.69 -9.00 -3.67
C GLY A 75 8.76 -8.00 -2.51
N TRP A 76 7.80 -8.00 -1.59
CA TRP A 76 7.73 -7.03 -0.50
C TRP A 76 8.81 -7.25 0.56
N GLU A 77 9.43 -6.18 1.03
CA GLU A 77 10.55 -6.27 1.98
C GLU A 77 10.08 -6.75 3.36
N ILE A 78 8.98 -6.18 3.88
CA ILE A 78 8.42 -6.50 5.19
C ILE A 78 6.90 -6.70 5.08
N PRO A 79 6.41 -7.80 4.50
CA PRO A 79 4.97 -8.05 4.45
C PRO A 79 4.39 -8.12 5.87
N ILE A 80 3.20 -7.57 6.09
CA ILE A 80 2.46 -7.72 7.34
C ILE A 80 1.26 -8.62 7.08
N LEU A 81 1.20 -9.74 7.80
CA LEU A 81 0.01 -10.57 7.91
C LEU A 81 -0.96 -9.92 8.90
N HIS A 82 -2.12 -9.53 8.41
CA HIS A 82 -3.25 -9.07 9.21
C HIS A 82 -4.16 -10.25 9.48
N MET A 83 -4.49 -10.51 10.74
CA MET A 83 -5.38 -11.62 11.08
C MET A 83 -6.30 -11.35 12.26
N ARG A 84 -7.44 -12.06 12.31
CA ARG A 84 -8.33 -12.08 13.47
C ARG A 84 -9.04 -13.43 13.59
N ALA A 85 -9.38 -13.80 14.82
CA ALA A 85 -10.20 -14.98 15.09
C ALA A 85 -11.69 -14.67 14.84
N LEU A 86 -12.41 -15.66 14.35
CA LEU A 86 -13.85 -15.63 14.12
C LEU A 86 -14.57 -16.57 15.10
N ASN A 87 -15.80 -16.21 15.46
CA ASN A 87 -16.76 -17.07 16.12
C ASN A 87 -17.27 -18.14 15.15
N ALA A 88 -17.98 -19.15 15.67
CA ALA A 88 -18.56 -20.23 14.84
C ALA A 88 -19.58 -19.73 13.80
N ASP A 89 -20.16 -18.55 14.00
CA ASP A 89 -21.08 -17.88 13.07
C ASP A 89 -20.37 -17.00 12.02
N GLY A 90 -19.04 -16.96 12.03
CA GLY A 90 -18.21 -16.14 11.13
C GLY A 90 -18.05 -14.69 11.56
N SER A 91 -18.61 -14.26 12.69
CA SER A 91 -18.39 -12.91 13.23
C SER A 91 -17.00 -12.77 13.89
N PRO A 92 -16.35 -11.59 13.86
CA PRO A 92 -15.04 -11.40 14.50
C PRO A 92 -15.10 -11.54 16.03
N GLN A 93 -14.17 -12.28 16.63
CA GLN A 93 -14.01 -12.36 18.09
C GLN A 93 -13.47 -11.05 18.68
N THR A 94 -12.68 -10.31 17.89
CA THR A 94 -12.18 -8.98 18.23
C THR A 94 -12.47 -8.02 17.08
N PRO A 95 -12.75 -6.73 17.36
CA PRO A 95 -13.05 -5.76 16.32
C PRO A 95 -11.85 -5.37 15.45
N GLY A 96 -10.62 -5.56 15.93
CA GLY A 96 -9.38 -5.19 15.24
C GLY A 96 -8.68 -6.36 14.55
N TRP A 97 -7.81 -6.03 13.61
CA TRP A 97 -6.85 -6.96 13.02
C TRP A 97 -5.56 -6.97 13.85
N ARG A 98 -5.01 -8.16 14.08
CA ARG A 98 -3.68 -8.34 14.64
C ARG A 98 -2.66 -8.40 13.50
N GLU A 99 -1.61 -7.62 13.63
CA GLU A 99 -0.52 -7.56 12.67
C GLU A 99 0.63 -8.47 13.09
N VAL A 100 1.11 -9.28 12.15
CA VAL A 100 2.25 -10.18 12.32
C VAL A 100 3.21 -9.96 11.15
N PRO A 101 4.37 -9.30 11.38
CA PRO A 101 5.39 -9.14 10.35
C PRO A 101 5.88 -10.50 9.84
N MET A 102 5.94 -10.65 8.51
CA MET A 102 6.42 -11.85 7.85
C MET A 102 7.93 -11.78 7.62
N GLN A 103 8.64 -12.87 7.91
CA GLN A 103 10.10 -12.98 7.83
C GLN A 103 10.53 -13.73 6.56
N ASN A 104 11.72 -13.44 6.03
CA ASN A 104 12.28 -14.19 4.91
C ASN A 104 12.45 -15.68 5.25
N THR A 105 12.07 -16.55 4.33
CA THR A 105 12.28 -18.00 4.48
C THR A 105 12.80 -18.63 3.20
N ALA A 106 13.68 -19.63 3.35
CA ALA A 106 14.21 -20.39 2.23
C ALA A 106 13.14 -21.34 1.69
N SER A 107 12.78 -21.18 0.42
CA SER A 107 11.80 -22.06 -0.21
C SER A 107 12.33 -23.47 -0.44
N ARG A 108 11.50 -24.48 -0.11
CA ARG A 108 11.63 -25.85 -0.62
C ARG A 108 10.64 -26.14 -1.76
N ALA A 109 9.76 -25.19 -2.10
CA ALA A 109 8.72 -25.32 -3.12
C ALA A 109 9.17 -24.69 -4.46
N ARG A 110 8.69 -25.23 -5.59
CA ARG A 110 9.01 -24.75 -6.93
C ARG A 110 8.07 -23.59 -7.35
N PRO A 111 8.58 -22.60 -8.11
CA PRO A 111 9.94 -22.50 -8.62
C PRO A 111 10.95 -22.02 -7.55
N SER A 112 12.16 -22.57 -7.59
CA SER A 112 13.30 -22.13 -6.79
C SER A 112 13.69 -20.70 -7.18
N GLY A 113 13.78 -19.80 -6.20
CA GLY A 113 14.18 -18.39 -6.41
C GLY A 113 13.10 -17.34 -6.11
N GLY A 114 11.88 -17.74 -5.71
CA GLY A 114 10.88 -16.80 -5.21
C GLY A 114 11.31 -16.13 -3.90
N TRP A 115 10.87 -14.89 -3.66
CA TRP A 115 11.06 -14.18 -2.40
C TRP A 115 9.97 -14.65 -1.42
N TRP A 116 10.25 -15.76 -0.73
CA TRP A 116 9.28 -16.38 0.18
C TRP A 116 9.36 -15.77 1.57
N LYS A 117 8.19 -15.49 2.14
CA LYS A 117 7.99 -14.88 3.44
C LYS A 117 7.17 -15.81 4.32
N THR A 118 7.42 -15.81 5.63
CA THR A 118 6.71 -16.65 6.59
C THR A 118 6.29 -15.90 7.84
N ALA A 119 5.09 -16.20 8.34
CA ALA A 119 4.65 -15.82 9.67
C ALA A 119 4.36 -17.08 10.48
N VAL A 120 4.83 -17.09 11.73
CA VAL A 120 4.61 -18.17 12.70
C VAL A 120 3.65 -17.68 13.75
N ILE A 121 2.58 -18.43 13.99
CA ILE A 121 1.50 -18.03 14.89
C ILE A 121 1.45 -19.03 16.04
N PRO A 122 1.67 -18.62 17.30
CA PRO A 122 1.79 -19.55 18.43
C PRO A 122 0.45 -20.16 18.85
N ALA A 123 0.48 -21.38 19.38
CA ALA A 123 -0.72 -22.17 19.74
C ALA A 123 -1.40 -21.79 21.07
N ARG A 124 -0.85 -20.88 21.87
CA ARG A 124 -1.48 -20.46 23.15
C ARG A 124 -1.59 -18.95 23.28
N GLY A 125 -2.75 -18.51 23.79
CA GLY A 125 -3.08 -17.13 24.14
C GLY A 125 -4.15 -16.51 23.25
N ASP A 126 -4.10 -16.79 21.94
CA ASP A 126 -4.82 -16.01 20.92
C ASP A 126 -5.93 -16.78 20.19
N LEU A 127 -6.01 -18.09 20.40
CA LEU A 127 -7.01 -18.97 19.83
C LEU A 127 -7.77 -19.58 21.01
N ALA A 128 -8.98 -19.08 21.27
CA ALA A 128 -9.84 -19.62 22.33
C ALA A 128 -10.08 -21.13 22.15
N GLU A 129 -10.37 -21.84 23.25
CA GLU A 129 -10.72 -23.27 23.23
C GLU A 129 -11.86 -23.53 22.22
N GLY A 130 -11.57 -24.31 21.16
CA GLY A 130 -12.51 -24.61 20.08
C GLY A 130 -11.82 -24.88 18.73
N THR A 131 -12.58 -24.98 17.63
CA THR A 131 -12.05 -24.95 16.25
C THR A 131 -12.08 -23.51 15.75
N PRO A 132 -11.00 -22.71 15.93
CA PRO A 132 -11.02 -21.31 15.56
C PRO A 132 -11.05 -21.16 14.04
N GLN A 133 -12.04 -20.43 13.52
CA GLN A 133 -11.97 -19.91 12.17
C GLN A 133 -11.09 -18.66 12.19
N LEU A 134 -10.18 -18.55 11.24
CA LEU A 134 -9.27 -17.41 11.12
C LEU A 134 -9.52 -16.72 9.80
N GLU A 135 -9.66 -15.40 9.88
CA GLU A 135 -9.63 -14.52 8.74
C GLU A 135 -8.28 -13.82 8.71
N PHE A 136 -7.64 -13.77 7.54
CA PHE A 136 -6.39 -13.06 7.36
C PHE A 136 -6.22 -12.51 5.94
N TYR A 137 -5.40 -11.47 5.82
CA TYR A 137 -4.87 -10.97 4.56
C TYR A 137 -3.40 -10.54 4.74
N VAL A 138 -2.64 -10.42 3.66
CA VAL A 138 -1.25 -9.96 3.72
C VAL A 138 -1.15 -8.62 3.01
N SER A 139 -0.52 -7.66 3.66
CA SER A 139 -0.15 -6.35 3.09
C SER A 139 1.37 -6.28 2.95
N ASN A 140 1.87 -5.31 2.20
CA ASN A 140 3.32 -5.09 2.02
C ASN A 140 4.02 -4.47 3.24
N GLY A 141 3.28 -4.14 4.31
CA GLY A 141 3.79 -3.68 5.60
C GLY A 141 4.53 -2.35 5.60
N SER A 142 4.79 -1.78 4.43
CA SER A 142 4.78 -0.34 4.27
C SER A 142 3.33 0.12 4.43
N GLY A 143 3.09 1.03 5.38
CA GLY A 143 2.12 2.08 5.06
C GLY A 143 2.63 2.69 3.76
N ASP A 144 1.99 2.35 2.63
CA ASP A 144 2.40 2.81 1.31
C ASP A 144 2.16 4.33 1.21
N GLU A 145 3.04 5.12 1.81
CA GLU A 145 3.02 6.57 1.67
C GLU A 145 3.73 6.96 0.37
N VAL A 146 2.95 7.06 -0.70
CA VAL A 146 3.30 7.87 -1.88
C VAL A 146 2.01 8.63 -2.31
N SER A 147 1.74 9.76 -1.64
CA SER A 147 0.46 10.52 -1.62
C SER A 147 0.02 11.13 -2.96
N ASP A 148 -1.30 11.26 -3.19
CA ASP A 148 -2.22 12.45 -3.19
C ASP A 148 -3.61 11.85 -2.90
N LEU A 149 -3.61 10.91 -1.95
CA LEU A 149 -4.73 10.05 -1.62
C LEU A 149 -4.49 9.65 -0.17
N ASP A 150 -3.42 8.90 0.09
CA ASP A 150 -2.90 8.65 1.43
C ASP A 150 -2.40 9.94 2.07
N GLY A 151 -2.79 10.22 3.31
CA GLY A 151 -2.44 11.44 4.04
C GLY A 151 -3.21 12.70 3.59
N THR A 152 -3.80 12.71 2.40
CA THR A 152 -4.52 13.87 1.84
C THR A 152 -6.04 13.66 1.77
N MET A 153 -6.51 12.56 1.21
CA MET A 153 -7.95 12.22 1.08
C MET A 153 -8.36 11.11 2.04
N VAL A 154 -7.48 10.15 2.28
CA VAL A 154 -7.68 9.04 3.22
C VAL A 154 -6.59 9.06 4.29
N GLY A 155 -6.93 8.55 5.47
CA GLY A 155 -5.98 8.26 6.54
C GLY A 155 -6.39 7.04 7.33
N ASP A 156 -5.77 6.86 8.49
CA ASP A 156 -5.99 5.70 9.34
C ASP A 156 -7.02 5.99 10.44
N GLY A 157 -7.92 5.02 10.66
CA GLY A 157 -8.91 5.06 11.72
C GLY A 157 -10.24 5.73 11.35
N ALA A 158 -11.22 5.59 12.25
CA ALA A 158 -12.61 5.96 12.00
C ALA A 158 -12.84 7.45 11.75
N GLU A 159 -12.03 8.33 12.36
CA GLU A 159 -12.13 9.78 12.13
C GLU A 159 -11.69 10.17 10.71
N ALA A 160 -10.63 9.55 10.19
CA ALA A 160 -10.18 9.77 8.82
C ALA A 160 -11.21 9.24 7.82
N ASP A 161 -11.82 8.08 8.10
CA ASP A 161 -12.90 7.52 7.28
C ASP A 161 -14.14 8.43 7.30
N ALA A 162 -14.48 9.02 8.45
CA ALA A 162 -15.58 9.97 8.55
C ALA A 162 -15.31 11.26 7.74
N ALA A 163 -14.09 11.79 7.80
CA ALA A 163 -13.68 12.93 6.97
C ALA A 163 -13.76 12.60 5.47
N THR A 164 -13.31 11.41 5.07
CA THR A 164 -13.41 10.92 3.68
C THR A 164 -14.86 10.82 3.23
N LEU A 165 -15.73 10.28 4.09
CA LEU A 165 -17.17 10.15 3.83
C LEU A 165 -17.86 11.50 3.70
N GLU A 166 -17.48 12.51 4.51
CA GLU A 166 -17.99 13.88 4.39
C GLU A 166 -17.64 14.49 3.03
N PHE A 167 -16.40 14.32 2.57
CA PHE A 167 -16.00 14.74 1.24
C PHE A 167 -16.79 14.01 0.16
N CYS A 168 -16.96 12.69 0.31
CA CYS A 168 -17.73 11.87 -0.61
C CYS A 168 -19.18 12.34 -0.74
N ALA A 169 -19.86 12.57 0.39
CA ALA A 169 -21.22 13.09 0.40
C ALA A 169 -21.30 14.46 -0.29
N TYR A 170 -20.40 15.40 0.03
CA TYR A 170 -20.34 16.69 -0.64
C TYR A 170 -20.13 16.53 -2.16
N TRP A 171 -19.18 15.68 -2.56
CA TRP A 171 -18.80 15.51 -3.96
C TRP A 171 -19.95 14.93 -4.78
N GLU A 172 -20.55 13.83 -4.34
CA GLU A 172 -21.63 13.14 -5.05
C GLU A 172 -22.92 13.98 -5.07
N ASP A 173 -23.22 14.71 -3.99
CA ASP A 173 -24.46 15.50 -3.89
C ASP A 173 -24.35 16.90 -4.53
N ASN A 174 -23.15 17.39 -4.87
CA ASN A 174 -22.97 18.76 -5.39
C ASN A 174 -22.02 18.85 -6.59
N ALA A 175 -20.73 18.56 -6.38
CA ALA A 175 -19.67 18.84 -7.34
C ALA A 175 -19.78 17.94 -8.59
N ALA A 176 -20.05 16.65 -8.41
CA ALA A 176 -20.30 15.71 -9.50
C ALA A 176 -21.50 16.13 -10.36
N LEU A 177 -22.59 16.58 -9.71
CA LEU A 177 -23.81 17.06 -10.40
C LEU A 177 -23.58 18.37 -11.18
N SER A 178 -22.60 19.17 -10.76
CA SER A 178 -22.24 20.44 -11.41
C SER A 178 -21.22 20.26 -12.56
N GLY A 179 -20.90 19.01 -12.91
CA GLY A 179 -19.91 18.69 -13.96
C GLY A 179 -18.46 18.73 -13.49
N GLY A 180 -18.22 18.64 -12.17
CA GLY A 180 -16.90 18.48 -11.60
C GLY A 180 -16.23 17.17 -12.04
N VAL A 181 -14.90 17.19 -12.11
CA VAL A 181 -14.07 16.03 -12.47
C VAL A 181 -13.18 15.70 -11.29
N LEU A 182 -13.41 14.54 -10.68
CA LEU A 182 -12.60 14.06 -9.55
C LEU A 182 -11.40 13.28 -10.07
N VAL A 183 -10.23 13.64 -9.58
CA VAL A 183 -8.96 13.00 -9.94
C VAL A 183 -8.24 12.60 -8.66
N TYR A 184 -7.83 11.34 -8.56
CA TYR A 184 -6.86 10.92 -7.53
C TYR A 184 -5.48 10.76 -8.18
N ASN A 185 -4.45 11.42 -7.61
CA ASN A 185 -3.11 11.49 -8.20
C ASN A 185 -2.03 10.79 -7.37
N THR A 186 -2.15 9.47 -7.27
CA THR A 186 -1.41 8.66 -6.30
C THR A 186 -0.14 8.02 -6.89
N GLY A 187 0.82 7.73 -6.02
CA GLY A 187 1.94 6.84 -6.33
C GLY A 187 1.57 5.36 -6.42
N ARG A 188 0.40 4.97 -5.90
CA ARG A 188 -0.12 3.59 -5.97
C ARG A 188 -0.30 3.13 -7.42
N SER A 189 -0.18 1.82 -7.65
CA SER A 189 -0.63 1.18 -8.88
C SER A 189 -2.17 1.09 -8.91
N LEU A 190 -2.74 0.81 -10.09
CA LEU A 190 -4.19 0.64 -10.23
C LEU A 190 -4.73 -0.48 -9.30
N GLY A 191 -4.01 -1.60 -9.19
CA GLY A 191 -4.40 -2.70 -8.31
C GLY A 191 -4.40 -2.31 -6.83
N GLN A 192 -3.37 -1.58 -6.39
CA GLN A 192 -3.30 -1.06 -5.02
C GLN A 192 -4.43 -0.07 -4.73
N PHE A 193 -4.75 0.83 -5.67
CA PHE A 193 -5.90 1.73 -5.55
C PHE A 193 -7.21 0.95 -5.40
N LEU A 194 -7.47 -0.06 -6.24
CA LEU A 194 -8.70 -0.85 -6.18
C LEU A 194 -8.83 -1.58 -4.84
N GLY A 195 -7.73 -2.10 -4.29
CA GLY A 195 -7.71 -2.70 -2.96
C GLY A 195 -8.05 -1.69 -1.85
N LEU A 196 -7.47 -0.49 -1.90
CA LEU A 196 -7.78 0.61 -0.97
C LEU A 196 -9.25 1.04 -1.09
N TRP A 197 -9.75 1.21 -2.31
CA TRP A 197 -11.13 1.60 -2.55
C TRP A 197 -12.11 0.57 -1.97
N GLN A 198 -11.82 -0.73 -2.13
CA GLN A 198 -12.60 -1.81 -1.52
C GLN A 198 -12.51 -1.80 0.02
N SER A 199 -11.33 -1.56 0.60
CA SER A 199 -11.16 -1.55 2.06
C SER A 199 -11.86 -0.39 2.75
N LYS A 200 -12.01 0.75 2.05
CA LYS A 200 -12.73 1.94 2.56
C LYS A 200 -14.26 1.84 2.46
N ALA A 201 -14.81 0.67 2.12
CA ALA A 201 -16.22 0.30 2.28
C ALA A 201 -17.27 1.34 1.80
N GLY A 202 -16.96 2.09 0.74
CA GLY A 202 -17.87 3.11 0.17
C GLY A 202 -17.72 4.52 0.74
N ALA A 203 -16.78 4.76 1.65
CA ALA A 203 -16.46 6.11 2.14
C ALA A 203 -15.75 6.97 1.09
N LEU A 204 -15.02 6.34 0.16
CA LEU A 204 -14.24 7.04 -0.86
C LEU A 204 -15.07 7.27 -2.12
N ALA A 205 -15.20 8.54 -2.53
CA ALA A 205 -15.90 8.93 -3.76
C ALA A 205 -15.27 8.27 -4.98
N LEU A 206 -16.10 7.93 -5.97
CA LEU A 206 -15.63 7.31 -7.19
C LEU A 206 -15.03 8.39 -8.12
N PRO A 207 -13.73 8.34 -8.44
CA PRO A 207 -13.11 9.36 -9.27
C PRO A 207 -13.44 9.15 -10.74
N ASP A 208 -13.43 10.25 -11.51
CA ASP A 208 -13.56 10.22 -12.96
C ASP A 208 -12.24 9.78 -13.62
N VAL A 209 -11.12 10.10 -12.96
CA VAL A 209 -9.78 9.82 -13.45
C VAL A 209 -8.87 9.35 -12.32
N LEU A 210 -8.11 8.30 -12.58
CA LEU A 210 -6.98 7.90 -11.74
C LEU A 210 -5.68 8.24 -12.44
N ILE A 211 -4.84 9.00 -11.76
CA ILE A 211 -3.44 9.13 -12.10
C ILE A 211 -2.68 8.25 -11.11
N THR A 212 -1.95 7.27 -11.62
CA THR A 212 -1.29 6.23 -10.82
C THR A 212 0.20 6.18 -11.13
N ALA A 213 0.96 5.48 -10.30
CA ALA A 213 2.40 5.29 -10.48
C ALA A 213 3.13 6.62 -10.69
N VAL A 214 2.82 7.59 -9.82
CA VAL A 214 3.48 8.91 -9.74
C VAL A 214 3.36 9.69 -11.06
N GLY A 215 2.20 9.61 -11.71
CA GLY A 215 1.92 10.35 -12.94
C GLY A 215 2.29 9.63 -14.24
N THR A 216 2.68 8.36 -14.19
CA THR A 216 3.10 7.61 -15.40
C THR A 216 1.98 6.81 -16.05
N LYS A 217 0.83 6.66 -15.38
CA LYS A 217 -0.38 6.10 -16.00
C LYS A 217 -1.60 6.94 -15.65
N ILE A 218 -2.46 7.14 -16.65
CA ILE A 218 -3.74 7.82 -16.51
C ILE A 218 -4.82 6.83 -16.94
N PHE A 219 -5.82 6.64 -16.09
CA PHE A 219 -6.97 5.78 -16.31
C PHE A 219 -8.24 6.61 -16.19
N LEU A 220 -9.08 6.55 -17.20
CA LEU A 220 -10.41 7.15 -17.22
C LEU A 220 -11.41 6.11 -16.75
N LEU A 221 -12.37 6.51 -15.92
CA LEU A 221 -13.48 5.65 -15.54
C LEU A 221 -14.22 5.20 -16.81
N ASP A 222 -14.30 3.89 -17.05
CA ASP A 222 -14.96 3.36 -18.25
C ASP A 222 -16.48 3.36 -18.06
N VAL A 223 -17.09 4.49 -18.39
CA VAL A 223 -18.54 4.66 -18.50
C VAL A 223 -19.05 3.97 -19.79
N LYS A 224 -19.07 2.64 -19.80
CA LYS A 224 -19.70 1.84 -20.89
C LYS A 224 -21.16 2.23 -21.15
N LEU A 225 -21.80 2.79 -20.14
CA LEU A 225 -23.08 3.48 -20.21
C LEU A 225 -22.71 4.93 -19.97
N GLN A 226 -23.05 5.86 -20.86
CA GLN A 226 -22.71 7.31 -20.80
C GLN A 226 -23.32 8.05 -19.58
N ASP A 227 -23.46 7.36 -18.47
CA ASP A 227 -24.17 7.70 -17.26
C ASP A 227 -23.31 7.27 -16.06
N ARG A 228 -22.75 8.27 -15.38
CA ARG A 228 -21.91 8.11 -14.17
C ARG A 228 -22.65 7.34 -13.08
N SER A 229 -23.97 7.44 -12.99
CA SER A 229 -24.76 6.75 -11.95
C SER A 229 -24.73 5.23 -12.06
N ARG A 230 -24.25 4.69 -13.19
CA ARG A 230 -24.15 3.25 -13.45
C ARG A 230 -22.71 2.76 -13.46
N ALA A 231 -21.74 3.64 -13.17
CA ALA A 231 -20.35 3.26 -13.04
C ALA A 231 -20.13 2.55 -11.69
N ASP A 232 -19.49 1.39 -11.74
CA ASP A 232 -19.23 0.55 -10.58
C ASP A 232 -17.76 0.57 -10.14
N GLY A 233 -16.94 1.42 -10.78
CA GLY A 233 -15.50 1.52 -10.50
C GLY A 233 -14.67 0.29 -10.87
N GLN A 234 -15.25 -0.71 -11.56
CA GLN A 234 -14.55 -1.96 -11.89
C GLN A 234 -13.82 -1.90 -13.23
N MET A 235 -14.20 -0.97 -14.11
CA MET A 235 -13.60 -0.84 -15.44
C MET A 235 -12.92 0.52 -15.62
N TRP A 236 -11.68 0.46 -16.07
CA TRP A 236 -10.80 1.60 -16.24
C TRP A 236 -10.15 1.55 -17.62
N LYS A 237 -10.24 2.65 -18.37
CA LYS A 237 -9.65 2.79 -19.70
C LYS A 237 -8.39 3.63 -19.62
N GLN A 238 -7.24 3.03 -19.92
CA GLN A 238 -5.97 3.74 -19.95
C GLN A 238 -5.91 4.78 -21.09
N ASP A 239 -5.39 5.99 -20.81
CA ASP A 239 -5.04 6.98 -21.82
C ASP A 239 -3.78 6.52 -22.57
N THR A 240 -3.96 5.93 -23.74
CA THR A 240 -2.87 5.46 -24.60
C THR A 240 -2.10 6.59 -25.27
N GLN A 241 -2.69 7.79 -25.40
CA GLN A 241 -1.95 8.96 -25.91
C GLN A 241 -0.99 9.47 -24.85
N TRP A 242 -1.36 9.42 -23.57
CA TRP A 242 -0.45 9.76 -22.47
C TRP A 242 0.79 8.86 -22.49
N ALA A 243 0.60 7.55 -22.61
CA ALA A 243 1.73 6.61 -22.73
C ALA A 243 2.68 6.97 -23.90
N ARG A 244 2.14 7.38 -25.05
CA ARG A 244 2.95 7.82 -26.21
C ARG A 244 3.71 9.12 -25.95
N ILE A 245 3.14 10.04 -25.17
CA ILE A 245 3.84 11.26 -24.76
C ILE A 245 5.01 10.91 -23.82
N LEU A 246 4.83 9.93 -22.94
CA LEU A 246 5.88 9.48 -22.03
C LEU A 246 7.02 8.75 -22.76
N ASP A 247 6.74 8.12 -23.91
CA ASP A 247 7.76 7.52 -24.78
C ASP A 247 8.76 8.56 -25.32
N GLU A 248 8.39 9.84 -25.41
CA GLU A 248 9.25 10.89 -25.93
C GLU A 248 10.46 11.13 -25.02
N GLY A 249 11.62 10.64 -25.44
CA GLY A 249 12.88 10.79 -24.70
C GLY A 249 13.07 9.77 -23.57
N TRP A 250 12.20 8.77 -23.46
CA TRP A 250 12.33 7.70 -22.47
C TRP A 250 13.01 6.46 -23.06
N ASP A 251 14.11 6.04 -22.44
CA ASP A 251 14.82 4.80 -22.75
C ASP A 251 14.90 3.92 -21.49
N LEU A 252 13.93 3.01 -21.32
CA LEU A 252 13.89 2.11 -20.18
C LEU A 252 15.17 1.26 -20.06
N GLY A 253 15.77 0.87 -21.18
CA GLY A 253 16.99 0.06 -21.18
C GLY A 253 18.16 0.83 -20.59
N ARG A 254 18.33 2.10 -21.01
CA ARG A 254 19.33 3.00 -20.43
C ARG A 254 19.05 3.29 -18.97
N VAL A 255 17.78 3.50 -18.60
CA VAL A 255 17.37 3.78 -17.22
C VAL A 255 17.69 2.62 -16.28
N LYS A 256 17.36 1.40 -16.69
CA LYS A 256 17.74 0.18 -15.97
C LYS A 256 19.24 0.10 -15.78
N GLN A 257 20.02 0.27 -16.85
CA GLN A 257 21.48 0.17 -16.78
C GLN A 257 22.08 1.13 -15.75
N VAL A 258 21.69 2.41 -15.77
CA VAL A 258 22.20 3.43 -14.83
C VAL A 258 21.82 3.10 -13.39
N ALA A 259 20.59 2.64 -13.17
CA ALA A 259 20.12 2.25 -11.85
C ALA A 259 20.84 0.99 -11.33
N GLU A 260 21.09 -0.01 -12.18
CA GLU A 260 21.90 -1.19 -11.82
C GLU A 260 23.34 -0.80 -11.47
N GLU A 261 23.98 0.05 -12.26
CA GLU A 261 25.32 0.60 -11.98
C GLU A 261 25.34 1.35 -10.65
N THR A 262 24.29 2.14 -10.36
CA THR A 262 24.15 2.90 -9.12
C THR A 262 23.97 1.98 -7.91
N ILE A 263 23.06 0.99 -7.99
CA ILE A 263 22.84 -0.01 -6.94
C ILE A 263 24.11 -0.81 -6.68
N GLY A 264 24.82 -1.21 -7.75
CA GLY A 264 26.10 -1.92 -7.64
C GLY A 264 27.18 -1.10 -6.94
N ALA A 265 27.21 0.22 -7.15
CA ALA A 265 28.17 1.12 -6.52
C ALA A 265 27.91 1.37 -5.03
N VAL A 266 26.65 1.52 -4.61
CA VAL A 266 26.29 1.77 -3.19
C VAL A 266 26.06 0.48 -2.39
N GLY A 267 25.81 -0.63 -3.08
CA GLY A 267 25.56 -1.95 -2.50
C GLY A 267 24.07 -2.22 -2.18
N PRO A 268 23.65 -3.49 -2.19
CA PRO A 268 22.25 -3.89 -2.02
C PRO A 268 21.69 -3.63 -0.60
N SER A 269 22.56 -3.38 0.38
CA SER A 269 22.15 -2.94 1.71
C SER A 269 21.78 -1.45 1.77
N CYS A 270 22.03 -0.69 0.70
CA CYS A 270 21.80 0.75 0.63
C CYS A 270 20.75 1.15 -0.40
N ALA A 271 20.65 0.42 -1.51
CA ALA A 271 19.61 0.63 -2.53
C ALA A 271 19.15 -0.71 -3.11
N GLN A 272 17.85 -0.85 -3.37
CA GLN A 272 17.24 -2.08 -3.90
C GLN A 272 16.13 -1.75 -4.89
N TRP A 273 15.88 -2.67 -5.83
CA TRP A 273 14.77 -2.58 -6.76
C TRP A 273 13.42 -2.79 -6.05
N LEU A 274 12.46 -1.92 -6.36
CA LEU A 274 11.03 -2.12 -6.06
C LEU A 274 10.24 -2.41 -7.34
N ASP A 275 10.54 -1.68 -8.41
CA ASP A 275 10.05 -1.93 -9.77
C ASP A 275 11.15 -1.55 -10.74
N ASP A 276 11.55 -2.47 -11.60
CA ASP A 276 12.51 -2.20 -12.67
C ASP A 276 11.83 -1.63 -13.93
N GLY A 277 10.53 -1.37 -13.90
CA GLY A 277 9.72 -0.93 -15.04
C GLY A 277 9.05 -2.08 -15.78
N SER A 278 9.09 -3.29 -15.22
CA SER A 278 8.29 -4.42 -15.71
C SER A 278 6.80 -4.23 -15.44
N GLU A 279 6.43 -3.60 -14.32
CA GLU A 279 5.04 -3.24 -14.03
C GLU A 279 4.66 -1.89 -14.67
N HIS A 280 5.60 -0.93 -14.66
CA HIS A 280 5.40 0.43 -15.15
C HIS A 280 6.45 0.82 -16.20
N PRO A 281 6.20 0.64 -17.50
CA PRO A 281 7.22 0.84 -18.53
C PRO A 281 7.88 2.23 -18.60
N HIS A 282 7.26 3.27 -18.02
CA HIS A 282 7.74 4.66 -17.99
C HIS A 282 8.24 5.11 -16.61
N ARG A 283 8.46 4.15 -15.69
CA ARG A 283 8.91 4.36 -14.33
C ARG A 283 9.82 3.23 -13.89
N ILE A 284 10.82 3.57 -13.09
CA ILE A 284 11.45 2.61 -12.20
C ILE A 284 11.35 3.12 -10.77
N ALA A 285 11.39 2.21 -9.80
CA ALA A 285 11.31 2.52 -8.38
C ALA A 285 12.39 1.79 -7.60
N LEU A 286 13.10 2.53 -6.74
CA LEU A 286 14.12 2.01 -5.83
C LEU A 286 13.72 2.28 -4.37
N SER A 287 14.06 1.35 -3.48
CA SER A 287 14.13 1.61 -2.04
C SER A 287 15.57 2.01 -1.70
N VAL A 288 15.77 3.16 -1.07
CA VAL A 288 17.10 3.73 -0.79
C VAL A 288 17.19 4.15 0.67
N ARG A 289 18.26 3.76 1.37
CA ARG A 289 18.47 4.20 2.76
C ARG A 289 18.56 5.72 2.85
N GLN A 290 17.94 6.30 3.87
CA GLN A 290 17.84 7.75 4.05
C GLN A 290 19.22 8.44 4.01
N ASP A 291 20.23 7.85 4.63
CA ASP A 291 21.61 8.36 4.67
C ASP A 291 22.35 8.27 3.33
N ARG A 292 21.78 7.56 2.34
CA ARG A 292 22.33 7.38 0.98
C ARG A 292 21.53 8.05 -0.12
N VAL A 293 20.37 8.63 0.19
CA VAL A 293 19.50 9.30 -0.80
C VAL A 293 20.25 10.33 -1.62
N HIS A 294 21.06 11.20 -0.99
CA HIS A 294 21.82 12.22 -1.70
C HIS A 294 22.86 11.60 -2.64
N GLU A 295 23.63 10.62 -2.18
CA GLU A 295 24.62 9.93 -3.00
C GLU A 295 23.99 9.22 -4.21
N VAL A 296 22.91 8.47 -3.99
CA VAL A 296 22.19 7.76 -5.05
C VAL A 296 21.58 8.75 -6.04
N SER A 297 20.97 9.84 -5.56
CA SER A 297 20.38 10.87 -6.41
C SER A 297 21.41 11.51 -7.33
N GLU A 298 22.58 11.88 -6.82
CA GLU A 298 23.64 12.49 -7.63
C GLU A 298 24.19 11.51 -8.68
N ARG A 299 24.43 10.25 -8.31
CA ARG A 299 24.86 9.21 -9.26
C ARG A 299 23.85 8.99 -10.38
N LEU A 300 22.57 8.91 -10.05
CA LEU A 300 21.51 8.79 -11.05
C LEU A 300 21.49 10.03 -11.97
N LYS A 301 21.52 11.25 -11.41
CA LYS A 301 21.56 12.48 -12.20
C LYS A 301 22.75 12.54 -13.14
N GLU A 302 23.93 12.14 -12.69
CA GLU A 302 25.14 12.04 -13.50
C GLU A 302 24.98 11.01 -14.63
N GLY A 303 24.46 9.82 -14.30
CA GLY A 303 24.23 8.74 -15.27
C GLY A 303 23.19 9.08 -16.34
N PHE A 304 22.19 9.91 -15.99
CA PHE A 304 21.12 10.41 -16.86
C PHE A 304 21.45 11.74 -17.56
N LEU A 305 22.72 12.20 -17.46
CA LEU A 305 23.17 13.47 -18.03
C LEU A 305 22.27 14.67 -17.65
N GLN A 306 21.62 14.60 -16.48
CA GLN A 306 20.64 15.54 -15.94
C GLN A 306 19.41 15.85 -16.83
N ARG A 307 19.14 15.08 -17.89
CA ARG A 307 18.08 15.42 -18.86
C ARG A 307 17.13 14.28 -19.22
N ASP A 308 17.50 13.04 -18.93
CA ASP A 308 16.76 11.89 -19.47
C ASP A 308 15.53 11.52 -18.61
N VAL A 309 15.55 11.82 -17.31
CA VAL A 309 14.51 11.40 -16.37
C VAL A 309 14.22 12.43 -15.29
N ARG A 310 13.06 12.31 -14.66
CA ARG A 310 12.73 13.00 -13.41
C ARG A 310 12.89 12.04 -12.24
N ILE A 311 13.62 12.47 -11.22
CA ILE A 311 13.79 11.73 -9.97
C ILE A 311 12.85 12.32 -8.93
N ILE A 312 12.01 11.48 -8.33
CA ILE A 312 11.05 11.83 -7.30
C ILE A 312 11.39 11.01 -6.06
N VAL A 313 11.53 11.66 -4.91
CA VAL A 313 11.85 11.00 -3.65
C VAL A 313 10.68 11.17 -2.69
N SER A 314 10.24 10.08 -2.07
CA SER A 314 9.13 10.08 -1.12
C SER A 314 9.36 9.09 0.03
N GLY A 315 8.44 9.10 0.99
CA GLY A 315 8.46 8.25 2.17
C GLY A 315 9.15 8.87 3.38
N THR A 316 8.98 8.20 4.52
CA THR A 316 9.46 8.58 5.84
C THR A 316 10.27 7.43 6.47
N GLY A 317 10.92 7.65 7.62
CA GLY A 317 11.70 6.60 8.32
C GLY A 317 13.13 6.41 7.81
N ASP A 318 13.68 5.19 7.90
CA ASP A 318 15.09 4.90 7.56
C ASP A 318 15.33 4.63 6.06
N TRP A 319 14.27 4.44 5.27
CA TRP A 319 14.29 4.18 3.84
C TRP A 319 13.40 5.18 3.08
N ARG A 320 13.73 5.44 1.83
CA ARG A 320 12.99 6.32 0.92
C ARG A 320 12.70 5.60 -0.38
N TYR A 321 11.53 5.90 -0.94
CA TYR A 321 11.19 5.54 -2.29
C TYR A 321 11.81 6.55 -3.24
N MET A 322 12.50 6.05 -4.26
CA MET A 322 13.13 6.87 -5.29
C MET A 322 12.64 6.41 -6.65
N ASP A 323 11.74 7.19 -7.22
CA ASP A 323 11.14 6.96 -8.51
C ASP A 323 11.91 7.71 -9.59
N CYS A 324 12.34 7.00 -10.64
CA CYS A 324 12.80 7.64 -11.87
C CYS A 324 11.71 7.46 -12.92
N VAL A 325 11.15 8.57 -13.40
CA VAL A 325 10.07 8.58 -14.39
C VAL A 325 10.50 9.31 -15.65
N SER A 326 9.79 9.07 -16.76
CA SER A 326 9.95 9.86 -17.98
C SER A 326 9.94 11.36 -17.67
N ILE A 327 10.80 12.14 -18.33
CA ILE A 327 10.90 13.59 -18.11
C ILE A 327 9.59 14.32 -18.41
N ARG A 328 8.73 13.72 -19.25
CA ARG A 328 7.38 14.19 -19.60
C ARG A 328 6.32 13.74 -18.60
N GLY A 329 6.66 12.83 -17.70
CA GLY A 329 5.79 12.31 -16.65
C GLY A 329 5.96 13.04 -15.33
N GLY A 330 5.20 12.57 -14.34
CA GLY A 330 5.06 13.22 -13.05
C GLY A 330 3.62 13.66 -12.78
N LYS A 331 3.32 13.90 -11.50
CA LYS A 331 1.98 14.26 -11.06
C LYS A 331 1.46 15.55 -11.70
N LEU A 332 2.30 16.58 -11.83
CA LEU A 332 1.92 17.86 -12.41
C LEU A 332 1.56 17.72 -13.89
N GLU A 333 2.40 17.05 -14.66
CA GLU A 333 2.23 16.89 -16.10
C GLU A 333 1.01 16.02 -16.42
N ALA A 334 0.80 14.97 -15.64
CA ALA A 334 -0.41 14.16 -15.71
C ALA A 334 -1.66 14.96 -15.35
N LEU A 335 -1.63 15.78 -14.29
CA LEU A 335 -2.72 16.67 -13.93
C LEU A 335 -3.04 17.66 -15.06
N GLU A 336 -2.02 18.27 -15.69
CA GLU A 336 -2.21 19.18 -16.83
C GLU A 336 -2.79 18.47 -18.07
N ARG A 337 -2.40 17.20 -18.31
CA ARG A 337 -2.99 16.36 -19.35
C ARG A 337 -4.47 16.13 -19.09
N VAL A 338 -4.85 15.76 -17.86
CA VAL A 338 -6.25 15.56 -17.48
C VAL A 338 -7.03 16.86 -17.58
N ARG A 339 -6.51 17.96 -17.02
CA ARG A 339 -7.14 19.29 -17.09
C ARG A 339 -7.46 19.68 -18.54
N THR A 340 -6.51 19.46 -19.45
CA THR A 340 -6.70 19.77 -20.88
C THR A 340 -7.69 18.82 -21.55
N LEU A 341 -7.66 17.53 -21.22
CA LEU A 341 -8.58 16.53 -21.75
C LEU A 341 -10.04 16.84 -21.41
N PHE A 342 -10.29 17.33 -20.19
CA PHE A 342 -11.61 17.72 -19.71
C PHE A 342 -11.93 19.21 -19.94
N SER A 343 -11.04 19.96 -20.61
CA SER A 343 -11.21 21.40 -20.87
C SER A 343 -11.46 22.25 -19.62
N VAL A 344 -10.86 21.87 -18.49
CA VAL A 344 -11.00 22.58 -17.21
C VAL A 344 -10.10 23.83 -17.21
N PRO A 345 -10.66 25.03 -16.94
CA PRO A 345 -9.86 26.24 -16.76
C PRO A 345 -8.89 26.11 -15.58
N ARG A 346 -7.73 26.77 -15.69
CA ARG A 346 -6.66 26.66 -14.67
C ARG A 346 -7.10 27.16 -13.29
N ASP A 347 -7.86 28.23 -13.25
CA ASP A 347 -8.47 28.83 -12.05
C ASP A 347 -9.62 27.99 -11.45
N ARG A 348 -10.03 26.92 -12.14
CA ARG A 348 -11.04 25.95 -11.71
C ARG A 348 -10.46 24.55 -11.45
N CYS A 349 -9.14 24.39 -11.55
CA CYS A 349 -8.44 23.16 -11.24
C CYS A 349 -7.71 23.37 -9.91
N VAL A 350 -8.03 22.58 -8.88
CA VAL A 350 -7.35 22.66 -7.59
C VAL A 350 -6.60 21.36 -7.31
N ALA A 351 -5.37 21.48 -6.83
CA ALA A 351 -4.56 20.35 -6.38
C ALA A 351 -4.46 20.35 -4.86
N ALA A 352 -4.51 19.18 -4.23
CA ALA A 352 -4.31 19.01 -2.80
C ALA A 352 -3.07 18.14 -2.55
N GLY A 353 -2.49 18.21 -1.34
CA GLY A 353 -1.35 17.37 -0.97
C GLY A 353 -0.94 17.54 0.48
N ASP A 354 -0.21 16.54 0.98
CA ASP A 354 0.27 16.47 2.36
C ASP A 354 1.78 16.22 2.44
N SER A 355 2.44 15.74 1.39
CA SER A 355 3.83 15.30 1.48
C SER A 355 4.78 15.94 0.46
N GLY A 356 6.08 15.69 0.62
CA GLY A 356 7.11 16.25 -0.26
C GLY A 356 7.00 15.82 -1.73
N ASN A 357 6.35 14.68 -2.01
CA ASN A 357 6.15 14.22 -3.38
C ASN A 357 5.01 14.98 -4.11
N ASP A 358 4.26 15.82 -3.40
CA ASP A 358 3.19 16.66 -3.94
C ASP A 358 3.72 18.03 -4.36
N ILE A 359 4.92 18.43 -3.89
CA ILE A 359 5.52 19.74 -4.13
C ILE A 359 5.45 20.14 -5.61
N LEU A 360 5.91 19.28 -6.52
CA LEU A 360 5.91 19.62 -7.95
C LEU A 360 4.50 19.86 -8.50
N MET A 361 3.50 19.14 -8.00
CA MET A 361 2.10 19.36 -8.38
C MET A 361 1.56 20.67 -7.80
N LEU A 362 1.86 20.92 -6.52
CA LEU A 362 1.43 22.12 -5.79
C LEU A 362 2.17 23.39 -6.23
N GLU A 363 3.37 23.30 -6.80
CA GLU A 363 4.10 24.39 -7.45
C GLU A 363 3.50 24.82 -8.78
N GLY A 364 2.65 23.98 -9.38
CA GLY A 364 1.95 24.28 -10.61
C GLY A 364 1.12 25.57 -10.52
N ALA A 365 0.76 26.14 -11.67
CA ALA A 365 0.04 27.41 -11.71
C ALA A 365 -1.46 27.31 -11.32
N ASN A 366 -1.93 26.13 -10.93
CA ASN A 366 -3.29 25.89 -10.43
C ASN A 366 -3.40 26.37 -8.95
N PRO A 367 -4.60 26.73 -8.46
CA PRO A 367 -4.91 26.73 -7.04
C PRO A 367 -4.42 25.46 -6.33
N ALA A 368 -3.88 25.62 -5.12
CA ALA A 368 -3.28 24.55 -4.34
C ALA A 368 -3.81 24.57 -2.90
N ILE A 369 -3.94 23.38 -2.32
CA ILE A 369 -4.34 23.14 -0.94
C ILE A 369 -3.26 22.29 -0.28
N VAL A 370 -2.74 22.76 0.84
CA VAL A 370 -1.89 21.97 1.75
C VAL A 370 -2.76 21.65 2.96
N VAL A 371 -3.00 20.35 3.22
CA VAL A 371 -3.88 19.92 4.31
C VAL A 371 -3.20 20.06 5.68
N GLY A 372 -3.99 20.17 6.75
CA GLY A 372 -3.49 20.51 8.10
C GLY A 372 -2.49 19.50 8.68
N ASN A 373 -2.53 18.25 8.23
CA ASN A 373 -1.61 17.19 8.62
C ASN A 373 -0.38 17.05 7.69
N ALA A 374 -0.05 18.09 6.93
CA ALA A 374 1.09 18.07 6.01
C ALA A 374 2.42 17.74 6.72
N GLN A 375 3.21 16.90 6.06
CA GLN A 375 4.51 16.47 6.52
C GLN A 375 5.51 17.65 6.58
N PRO A 376 6.51 17.61 7.48
CA PRO A 376 7.48 18.69 7.65
C PRO A 376 8.13 19.17 6.34
N THR A 377 8.48 18.25 5.44
CA THR A 377 9.07 18.57 4.13
C THR A 377 8.18 19.49 3.29
N LEU A 378 6.86 19.26 3.28
CA LEU A 378 5.92 20.09 2.53
C LEU A 378 5.69 21.43 3.23
N VAL A 379 5.65 21.44 4.57
CA VAL A 379 5.55 22.68 5.36
C VAL A 379 6.79 23.57 5.15
N ASP A 380 7.99 23.01 5.16
CA ASP A 380 9.24 23.74 4.89
C ASP A 380 9.22 24.36 3.49
N TRP A 381 8.74 23.61 2.49
CA TRP A 381 8.53 24.14 1.14
C TRP A 381 7.50 25.28 1.11
N LEU A 382 6.39 25.15 1.84
CA LEU A 382 5.32 26.14 1.88
C LEU A 382 5.79 27.48 2.45
N VAL A 383 6.59 27.47 3.51
CA VAL A 383 7.07 28.68 4.21
C VAL A 383 7.90 29.58 3.30
N VAL A 384 8.59 29.02 2.30
CA VAL A 384 9.40 29.80 1.36
C VAL A 384 8.64 30.23 0.10
N GLN A 385 7.37 29.84 -0.04
CA GLN A 385 6.55 30.24 -1.19
C GLN A 385 6.10 31.71 -1.11
N PRO A 386 5.89 32.37 -2.26
CA PRO A 386 5.25 33.68 -2.28
C PRO A 386 3.90 33.64 -1.57
N GLN A 387 3.70 34.54 -0.62
CA GLN A 387 2.44 34.68 0.11
C GLN A 387 1.40 35.30 -0.83
N ASN A 388 0.60 34.44 -1.46
CA ASN A 388 -0.50 34.81 -2.35
C ASN A 388 -1.68 33.88 -2.13
N ASP A 389 -2.83 34.21 -2.73
CA ASP A 389 -4.06 33.44 -2.55
C ASP A 389 -4.08 32.12 -3.35
N ARG A 390 -2.99 31.75 -4.04
CA ARG A 390 -2.93 30.51 -4.83
C ARG A 390 -2.81 29.27 -3.94
N ILE A 391 -2.01 29.35 -2.87
CA ILE A 391 -1.75 28.22 -1.98
C ILE A 391 -2.47 28.48 -0.66
N VAL A 392 -3.39 27.58 -0.31
CA VAL A 392 -4.12 27.63 0.96
C VAL A 392 -3.60 26.53 1.87
N PHE A 393 -3.13 26.90 3.06
CA PHE A 393 -2.87 25.96 4.14
C PHE A 393 -4.08 25.88 5.07
N THR A 394 -4.62 24.68 5.25
CA THR A 394 -5.89 24.46 5.96
C THR A 394 -5.66 24.09 7.41
N SER A 395 -6.62 24.40 8.27
CA SER A 395 -6.57 23.98 9.67
C SER A 395 -7.07 22.55 9.83
N ALA A 396 -8.05 22.13 9.03
CA ALA A 396 -8.51 20.76 8.98
C ALA A 396 -7.51 19.86 8.23
N GLU A 397 -7.50 18.60 8.64
CA GLU A 397 -6.65 17.54 8.13
C GLU A 397 -7.39 16.72 7.06
N ILE A 398 -6.63 16.06 6.21
CA ILE A 398 -7.11 15.08 5.22
C ILE A 398 -8.28 15.66 4.39
N ALA A 399 -9.35 14.90 4.17
CA ALA A 399 -10.45 15.25 3.29
C ALA A 399 -11.24 16.48 3.77
N ARG A 400 -11.34 16.71 5.09
CA ARG A 400 -11.92 17.93 5.64
C ARG A 400 -11.06 19.15 5.31
N GLY A 401 -9.73 18.99 5.30
CA GLY A 401 -8.79 19.99 4.79
C GLY A 401 -9.09 20.35 3.34
N ILE A 402 -9.34 19.36 2.47
CA ILE A 402 -9.71 19.61 1.08
C ILE A 402 -10.99 20.47 0.98
N LEU A 403 -12.05 20.12 1.73
CA LEU A 403 -13.30 20.89 1.73
C LEU A 403 -13.09 22.34 2.21
N GLU A 404 -12.30 22.53 3.27
CA GLU A 404 -11.93 23.85 3.78
C GLU A 404 -11.17 24.67 2.72
N GLY A 405 -10.19 24.06 2.06
CA GLY A 405 -9.40 24.69 1.03
C GLY A 405 -10.22 25.07 -0.21
N MET A 406 -11.11 24.18 -0.66
CA MET A 406 -12.05 24.47 -1.75
C MET A 406 -12.95 25.66 -1.42
N SER A 407 -13.45 25.73 -0.18
CA SER A 407 -14.29 26.85 0.28
C SER A 407 -13.52 28.17 0.25
N ARG A 408 -12.27 28.18 0.73
CA ARG A 408 -11.40 29.37 0.70
C ARG A 408 -11.03 29.83 -0.71
N HIS A 409 -10.92 28.90 -1.66
CA HIS A 409 -10.70 29.19 -3.09
C HIS A 409 -11.99 29.59 -3.83
N GLY A 410 -13.17 29.52 -3.20
CA GLY A 410 -14.45 29.79 -3.85
C GLY A 410 -14.87 28.71 -4.86
N LEU A 411 -14.43 27.47 -4.63
CA LEU A 411 -14.69 26.28 -5.46
C LEU A 411 -15.61 25.26 -4.77
N TYR A 412 -16.14 25.59 -3.59
CA TYR A 412 -17.04 24.76 -2.78
C TYR A 412 -18.51 24.95 -3.13
#